data_AF-A0A3N5EU34-F1
#
_entry.id   AF-A0A3N5EU34-F1
#
_cell.length_a   1.000
_cell.length_b   1.000
_cell.length_c   1.000
_cell.angle_alpha   90.00
_cell.angle_beta   90.00
_cell.angle_gamma   90.00
#
_symmetry.space_group_name_H-M   'P 1'
#
loop_
_entity.id
_entity.type
_entity.pdbx_description
1 polymer ?
#
loop_
_entity_poly.entity_id
_entity_poly.type
_entity_poly.pdbx_seq_one_letter_code
_entity_poly.pdbx_strand_id
1 'polypeptide(L)'
;MMALGASAQDKPAAPVDAEGLEFFEKKIRTVLVDKCYSCHSAESKKLKAGLRLDTREGTRKGGETGAASVIPGDPERSLLIKAIRYGKDDELKMPPKERLPANVVADFEAWVKRGAPDPRSTGEVKGLDLSKARLHWAFQAPKDPATPAVRQKDWVKSPIDAFILAKLEANGLKPQAAADKRTLLRRATVTLHGMPPTAEEIDAFVNDKSPDAWDKVLERLLASPRYGERWGRHWLDIARYSDTKGYVFQEERRYPCSYTYRDWVTRALNEDLPYDQFLIQQIAADRLNLGEDKRPLAAMGFLTLGRRFLNRLPDIIDDRLDVLSRGTMGLTVACARCHDHEFDPIPTKDYYSLYGVLASSIEPKDQPLIGSAQKTAENVAYEG
;
A
#
# COMPACT_ATOMS: atom_id res chain seq x y z
N MET A 1 -39.36 -50.38 -14.11
CA MET A 1 -37.91 -50.59 -14.07
C MET A 1 -37.26 -49.50 -14.91
N MET A 2 -36.97 -48.35 -14.31
CA MET A 2 -36.15 -47.26 -14.88
C MET A 2 -35.69 -46.43 -13.68
N ALA A 3 -34.42 -46.59 -13.30
CA ALA A 3 -33.78 -45.81 -12.26
C ALA A 3 -33.15 -44.57 -12.91
N LEU A 4 -33.58 -43.40 -12.45
CA LEU A 4 -33.01 -42.10 -12.81
C LEU A 4 -31.64 -41.95 -12.13
N GLY A 5 -30.60 -41.79 -12.94
CA GLY A 5 -29.24 -41.51 -12.47
C GLY A 5 -29.15 -40.09 -11.91
N ALA A 6 -28.74 -39.98 -10.65
CA ALA A 6 -28.40 -38.71 -10.03
C ALA A 6 -27.12 -38.15 -10.67
N SER A 7 -27.23 -36.96 -11.26
CA SER A 7 -26.08 -36.17 -11.70
C SER A 7 -25.27 -35.76 -10.47
N ALA A 8 -23.95 -35.97 -10.54
CA ALA A 8 -23.01 -35.42 -9.57
C ALA A 8 -23.11 -33.90 -9.64
N GLN A 9 -23.60 -33.28 -8.56
CA GLN A 9 -23.62 -31.84 -8.41
C GLN A 9 -22.19 -31.34 -8.23
N ASP A 10 -21.80 -30.36 -9.06
CA ASP A 10 -20.57 -29.60 -8.91
C ASP A 10 -20.50 -28.99 -7.52
N LYS A 11 -19.47 -29.38 -6.77
CA LYS A 11 -19.08 -28.72 -5.52
C LYS A 11 -18.74 -27.26 -5.84
N PRO A 12 -19.17 -26.29 -5.01
CA PRO A 12 -18.71 -24.91 -5.16
C PRO A 12 -17.18 -24.89 -5.10
N ALA A 13 -16.55 -24.16 -6.04
CA ALA A 13 -15.11 -23.94 -6.02
C ALA A 13 -14.72 -23.39 -4.64
N ALA A 14 -13.75 -24.05 -4.01
CA ALA A 14 -13.20 -23.62 -2.74
C ALA A 14 -12.74 -22.15 -2.84
N PRO A 15 -12.79 -21.37 -1.75
CA PRO A 15 -12.25 -20.02 -1.71
C PRO A 15 -10.81 -20.04 -2.24
N VAL A 16 -10.46 -19.04 -3.04
CA VAL A 16 -9.10 -18.87 -3.55
C VAL A 16 -8.15 -18.83 -2.34
N ASP A 17 -7.28 -19.83 -2.23
CA ASP A 17 -6.28 -19.95 -1.15
C ASP A 17 -5.28 -18.79 -1.28
N ALA A 18 -5.51 -17.69 -0.54
CA ALA A 18 -4.72 -16.47 -0.60
C ALA A 18 -3.25 -16.72 -0.20
N GLU A 19 -3.02 -17.55 0.82
CA GLU A 19 -1.68 -18.00 1.22
C GLU A 19 -1.04 -18.87 0.12
N GLY A 20 -1.87 -19.56 -0.67
CA GLY A 20 -1.49 -20.33 -1.85
C GLY A 20 -0.98 -19.48 -2.98
N LEU A 21 -1.72 -18.43 -3.30
CA LEU A 21 -1.33 -17.45 -4.32
C LEU A 21 -0.07 -16.70 -3.89
N GLU A 22 0.01 -16.26 -2.63
CA GLU A 22 1.20 -15.58 -2.12
C GLU A 22 2.44 -16.48 -2.16
N PHE A 23 2.30 -17.77 -1.81
CA PHE A 23 3.39 -18.74 -1.92
C PHE A 23 3.83 -18.92 -3.37
N PHE A 24 2.89 -19.02 -4.31
CA PHE A 24 3.19 -19.10 -5.73
C PHE A 24 3.99 -17.88 -6.20
N GLU A 25 3.53 -16.67 -5.88
CA GLU A 25 4.20 -15.43 -6.29
C GLU A 25 5.62 -15.32 -5.73
N LYS A 26 5.81 -15.61 -4.43
CA LYS A 26 7.09 -15.43 -3.75
C LYS A 26 8.11 -16.53 -4.02
N LYS A 27 7.65 -17.77 -4.23
CA LYS A 27 8.54 -18.96 -4.28
C LYS A 27 8.62 -19.59 -5.66
N ILE A 28 7.52 -19.60 -6.40
CA ILE A 28 7.39 -20.37 -7.64
C ILE A 28 7.58 -19.47 -8.87
N ARG A 29 6.88 -18.33 -8.94
CA ARG A 29 6.90 -17.45 -10.12
C ARG A 29 8.30 -16.95 -10.44
N THR A 30 9.06 -16.50 -9.44
CA THR A 30 10.43 -16.00 -9.63
C THR A 30 11.32 -17.05 -10.31
N VAL A 31 11.22 -18.32 -9.89
CA VAL A 31 12.02 -19.41 -10.47
C VAL A 31 11.54 -19.76 -11.88
N LEU A 32 10.22 -19.78 -12.12
CA LEU A 32 9.69 -20.03 -13.46
C LEU A 32 10.14 -18.96 -14.46
N VAL A 33 10.14 -17.68 -14.06
CA VAL A 33 10.64 -16.58 -14.88
C VAL A 33 12.13 -16.73 -15.18
N ASP A 34 12.95 -16.95 -14.14
CA ASP A 34 14.42 -16.97 -14.27
C ASP A 34 14.93 -18.23 -15.01
N LYS A 35 14.38 -19.40 -14.66
CA LYS A 35 14.94 -20.69 -15.07
C LYS A 35 14.13 -21.42 -16.16
N CYS A 36 12.86 -21.06 -16.40
CA CYS A 36 11.98 -21.85 -17.26
C CYS A 36 11.46 -21.09 -18.49
N TYR A 37 11.09 -19.81 -18.35
CA TYR A 37 10.36 -19.09 -19.41
C TYR A 37 11.15 -18.88 -20.69
N SER A 38 12.47 -18.79 -20.64
CA SER A 38 13.31 -18.67 -21.84
C SER A 38 13.06 -19.78 -22.88
N CYS A 39 12.56 -20.94 -22.45
CA CYS A 39 12.27 -22.10 -23.30
C CYS A 39 10.79 -22.56 -23.26
N HIS A 40 10.02 -22.16 -22.23
CA HIS A 40 8.68 -22.69 -21.95
C HIS A 40 7.62 -21.60 -21.75
N SER A 41 7.72 -20.46 -22.45
CA SER A 41 6.71 -19.38 -22.44
C SER A 41 6.26 -18.98 -23.84
N ALA A 42 5.21 -18.17 -23.95
CA ALA A 42 4.78 -17.57 -25.23
C ALA A 42 5.90 -16.76 -25.89
N GLU A 43 6.74 -16.10 -25.10
CA GLU A 43 7.81 -15.23 -25.56
C GLU A 43 9.12 -15.99 -25.87
N SER A 44 9.13 -17.32 -25.65
CA SER A 44 10.31 -18.13 -25.93
C SER A 44 10.62 -18.17 -27.43
N LYS A 45 11.88 -17.87 -27.81
CA LYS A 45 12.33 -17.94 -29.22
C LYS A 45 12.11 -19.32 -29.85
N LYS A 46 12.16 -20.37 -29.01
CA LYS A 46 11.85 -21.75 -29.40
C LYS A 46 11.17 -22.44 -28.24
N LEU A 47 9.86 -22.67 -28.38
CA LEU A 47 9.08 -23.41 -27.41
C LEU A 47 9.54 -24.88 -27.38
N LYS A 48 10.06 -25.32 -26.24
CA LYS A 48 10.58 -26.68 -26.07
C LYS A 48 9.44 -27.63 -25.68
N ALA A 49 9.35 -28.77 -26.38
CA ALA A 49 8.37 -29.84 -26.16
C ALA A 49 6.92 -29.35 -26.14
N GLY A 50 6.59 -28.28 -26.88
CA GLY A 50 5.25 -27.66 -26.87
C GLY A 50 4.73 -27.21 -25.50
N LEU A 51 5.59 -27.13 -24.47
CA LEU A 51 5.19 -26.92 -23.08
C LEU A 51 5.16 -25.44 -22.72
N ARG A 52 4.02 -24.98 -22.19
CA ARG A 52 3.80 -23.62 -21.68
C ARG A 52 3.73 -23.64 -20.14
N LEU A 53 4.71 -23.04 -19.49
CA LEU A 53 4.78 -22.91 -18.02
C LEU A 53 4.41 -21.52 -17.51
N ASP A 54 4.14 -20.57 -18.40
CA ASP A 54 3.77 -19.17 -18.12
C ASP A 54 2.27 -18.96 -17.92
N THR A 55 1.47 -20.01 -18.08
CA THR A 55 0.02 -19.99 -17.84
C THR A 55 -0.39 -21.19 -17.00
N ARG A 56 -1.47 -21.05 -16.20
CA ARG A 56 -2.00 -22.15 -15.39
C ARG A 56 -2.43 -23.33 -16.25
N GLU A 57 -3.19 -23.07 -17.30
CA GLU A 57 -3.69 -24.14 -18.17
C GLU A 57 -2.58 -24.77 -18.99
N GLY A 58 -1.57 -24.02 -19.44
CA GLY A 58 -0.39 -24.61 -20.06
C GLY A 58 0.33 -25.58 -19.11
N THR A 59 0.49 -25.17 -17.86
CA THR A 59 1.15 -25.98 -16.82
C THR A 59 0.35 -27.24 -16.50
N ARG A 60 -0.99 -27.19 -16.56
CA ARG A 60 -1.88 -28.35 -16.32
C ARG A 60 -2.02 -29.25 -17.55
N LYS A 61 -2.04 -28.70 -18.76
CA LYS A 61 -2.18 -29.45 -20.00
C LYS A 61 -0.91 -30.25 -20.31
N GLY A 62 0.25 -29.68 -20.03
CA GLY A 62 1.54 -30.25 -20.39
C GLY A 62 1.90 -30.04 -21.87
N GLY A 63 3.00 -30.67 -22.28
CA GLY A 63 3.59 -30.50 -23.61
C GLY A 63 3.21 -31.60 -24.61
N GLU A 64 4.09 -31.82 -25.59
CA GLU A 64 3.96 -32.80 -26.68
C GLU A 64 3.81 -34.26 -26.19
N THR A 65 4.19 -34.55 -24.95
CA THR A 65 3.98 -35.87 -24.33
C THR A 65 2.51 -36.15 -24.00
N GLY A 66 1.64 -35.14 -24.04
CA GLY A 66 0.20 -35.24 -23.74
C GLY A 66 -0.13 -35.45 -22.25
N ALA A 67 0.88 -35.63 -21.40
CA ALA A 67 0.72 -35.78 -19.97
C ALA A 67 0.85 -34.41 -19.25
N ALA A 68 -0.02 -34.20 -18.26
CA ALA A 68 -0.05 -32.99 -17.44
C ALA A 68 1.32 -32.70 -16.80
N SER A 69 1.83 -31.47 -16.95
CA SER A 69 3.09 -31.10 -16.28
C SER A 69 2.92 -30.92 -14.78
N VAL A 70 1.78 -30.38 -14.34
CA VAL A 70 1.39 -30.32 -12.93
C VAL A 70 0.01 -30.92 -12.75
N ILE A 71 -0.09 -31.86 -11.81
CA ILE A 71 -1.33 -32.45 -11.32
C ILE A 71 -1.57 -31.88 -9.92
N PRO A 72 -2.55 -30.98 -9.74
CA PRO A 72 -2.91 -30.42 -8.44
C PRO A 72 -3.07 -31.49 -7.36
N GLY A 73 -2.32 -31.36 -6.26
CA GLY A 73 -2.36 -32.27 -5.12
C GLY A 73 -1.42 -33.49 -5.23
N ASP A 74 -0.81 -33.73 -6.39
CA ASP A 74 0.00 -34.93 -6.63
C ASP A 74 1.38 -34.62 -7.24
N PRO A 75 2.39 -34.34 -6.38
CA PRO A 75 3.76 -34.10 -6.83
C PRO A 75 4.39 -35.30 -7.53
N GLU A 76 4.07 -36.53 -7.09
CA GLU A 76 4.69 -37.75 -7.62
C GLU A 76 4.24 -38.07 -9.04
N ARG A 77 3.02 -37.69 -9.42
CA ARG A 77 2.52 -37.85 -10.80
C ARG A 77 2.77 -36.62 -11.68
N SER A 78 3.20 -35.50 -11.11
CA SER A 78 3.50 -34.26 -11.85
C SER A 78 4.84 -34.35 -12.60
N LEU A 79 4.80 -34.28 -13.94
CA LEU A 79 6.02 -34.38 -14.76
C LEU A 79 7.03 -33.25 -14.49
N LEU A 80 6.55 -32.05 -14.15
CA LEU A 80 7.42 -30.92 -13.80
C LEU A 80 8.29 -31.28 -12.59
N ILE A 81 7.69 -31.88 -11.54
CA ILE A 81 8.40 -32.29 -10.33
C ILE A 81 9.43 -33.38 -10.65
N LYS A 82 9.06 -34.38 -11.47
CA LYS A 82 10.00 -35.40 -11.93
C LYS A 82 11.19 -34.80 -12.68
N ALA A 83 10.93 -33.84 -13.57
CA ALA A 83 11.94 -33.20 -14.39
C ALA A 83 12.94 -32.34 -13.58
N ILE A 84 12.46 -31.64 -12.54
CA ILE A 84 13.32 -30.79 -11.69
C ILE A 84 14.05 -31.57 -10.59
N ARG A 85 13.51 -32.72 -10.15
CA ARG A 85 14.17 -33.60 -9.15
C ARG A 85 15.44 -34.25 -9.68
N TYR A 86 15.52 -34.45 -11.00
CA TYR A 86 16.55 -35.26 -11.68
C TYR A 86 16.52 -36.68 -11.13
N GLY A 87 15.45 -37.41 -11.47
CA GLY A 87 15.29 -38.81 -11.11
C GLY A 87 16.43 -39.70 -11.64
N LYS A 88 16.43 -40.98 -11.23
CA LYS A 88 17.48 -41.94 -11.59
C LYS A 88 17.42 -42.43 -13.04
N ASP A 89 16.29 -42.24 -13.73
CA ASP A 89 16.12 -42.52 -15.16
C ASP A 89 16.39 -41.24 -15.96
N ASP A 90 17.50 -41.24 -16.70
CA ASP A 90 18.29 -40.06 -17.06
C ASP A 90 17.75 -39.20 -18.21
N GLU A 91 16.53 -39.45 -18.70
CA GLU A 91 16.03 -38.87 -19.94
C GLU A 91 15.32 -37.52 -19.78
N LEU A 92 14.83 -37.16 -18.57
CA LEU A 92 14.06 -35.93 -18.35
C LEU A 92 14.66 -35.08 -17.21
N LYS A 93 15.55 -34.14 -17.58
CA LYS A 93 16.22 -33.19 -16.67
C LYS A 93 15.94 -31.74 -17.09
N MET A 94 15.38 -30.95 -16.17
CA MET A 94 15.12 -29.51 -16.36
C MET A 94 15.46 -28.70 -15.11
N PRO A 95 16.23 -27.59 -15.19
CA PRO A 95 16.86 -27.00 -16.39
C PRO A 95 18.13 -27.74 -16.86
N PRO A 96 18.30 -28.07 -18.15
CA PRO A 96 19.30 -29.02 -18.63
C PRO A 96 20.77 -28.67 -18.33
N LYS A 97 21.07 -27.39 -18.07
CA LYS A 97 22.43 -26.90 -17.81
C LYS A 97 22.79 -26.84 -16.33
N GLU A 98 21.82 -26.64 -15.45
CA GLU A 98 22.04 -26.35 -14.05
C GLU A 98 20.90 -26.90 -13.21
N ARG A 99 21.23 -27.74 -12.22
CA ARG A 99 20.24 -28.30 -11.31
C ARG A 99 19.72 -27.22 -10.35
N LEU A 100 18.42 -27.19 -10.12
CA LEU A 100 17.84 -26.30 -9.12
C LEU A 100 18.33 -26.67 -7.70
N PRO A 101 18.52 -25.68 -6.81
CA PRO A 101 18.78 -25.92 -5.40
C PRO A 101 17.69 -26.80 -4.76
N ALA A 102 18.08 -27.64 -3.79
CA ALA A 102 17.16 -28.60 -3.16
C ALA A 102 15.95 -27.93 -2.47
N ASN A 103 16.14 -26.74 -1.89
CA ASN A 103 15.06 -25.96 -1.29
C ASN A 103 14.05 -25.47 -2.34
N VAL A 104 14.50 -25.11 -3.53
CA VAL A 104 13.61 -24.71 -4.62
C VAL A 104 12.77 -25.90 -5.08
N VAL A 105 13.37 -27.08 -5.25
CA VAL A 105 12.64 -28.30 -5.60
C VAL A 105 11.58 -28.62 -4.53
N ALA A 106 11.93 -28.50 -3.25
CA ALA A 106 10.99 -28.69 -2.15
C ALA A 106 9.83 -27.67 -2.17
N ASP A 107 10.09 -26.40 -2.53
CA ASP A 107 9.04 -25.38 -2.67
C ASP A 107 8.05 -25.75 -3.78
N PHE A 108 8.52 -26.24 -4.93
CA PHE A 108 7.66 -26.72 -6.01
C PHE A 108 6.81 -27.91 -5.58
N GLU A 109 7.38 -28.87 -4.85
CA GLU A 109 6.64 -30.02 -4.31
C GLU A 109 5.55 -29.59 -3.33
N ALA A 110 5.88 -28.67 -2.41
CA ALA A 110 4.93 -28.13 -1.45
C ALA A 110 3.79 -27.39 -2.16
N TRP A 111 4.10 -26.58 -3.17
CA TRP A 111 3.10 -25.88 -3.97
C TRP A 111 2.15 -26.85 -4.69
N VAL A 112 2.69 -27.89 -5.35
CA VAL A 112 1.86 -28.90 -6.02
C VAL A 112 0.99 -29.66 -5.02
N LYS A 113 1.54 -30.07 -3.87
CA LYS A 113 0.81 -30.78 -2.81
C LYS A 113 -0.38 -29.96 -2.28
N ARG A 114 -0.29 -28.63 -2.31
CA ARG A 114 -1.36 -27.69 -1.94
C ARG A 114 -2.41 -27.45 -3.02
N GLY A 115 -2.42 -28.24 -4.08
CA GLY A 115 -3.36 -28.07 -5.19
C GLY A 115 -2.89 -27.10 -6.28
N ALA A 116 -1.60 -26.75 -6.28
CA ALA A 116 -0.99 -25.82 -7.23
C ALA A 116 -1.82 -24.54 -7.48
N PRO A 117 -2.10 -23.72 -6.45
CA PRO A 117 -2.76 -22.42 -6.64
C PRO A 117 -1.94 -21.55 -7.59
N ASP A 118 -2.57 -21.06 -8.65
CA ASP A 118 -1.88 -20.34 -9.72
C ASP A 118 -2.81 -19.23 -10.27
N PRO A 119 -2.44 -17.95 -10.11
CA PRO A 119 -3.27 -16.83 -10.54
C PRO A 119 -3.22 -16.60 -12.07
N ARG A 120 -2.29 -17.23 -12.79
CA ARG A 120 -2.07 -16.99 -14.24
C ARG A 120 -3.21 -17.60 -15.07
N SER A 121 -3.60 -16.96 -16.18
CA SER A 121 -4.71 -17.40 -17.05
C SER A 121 -4.27 -17.81 -18.48
N THR A 122 -5.20 -18.29 -19.31
CA THR A 122 -5.03 -19.13 -20.53
C THR A 122 -4.37 -18.52 -21.78
N GLY A 123 -4.05 -17.24 -21.82
CA GLY A 123 -3.59 -16.61 -23.07
C GLY A 123 -3.00 -15.27 -22.76
N GLU A 124 -2.54 -14.56 -23.79
CA GLU A 124 -2.14 -13.15 -23.74
C GLU A 124 -2.80 -12.45 -22.57
N VAL A 125 -2.01 -11.77 -21.74
CA VAL A 125 -2.55 -10.80 -20.78
C VAL A 125 -3.33 -9.81 -21.63
N LYS A 126 -4.61 -10.09 -21.88
CA LYS A 126 -5.57 -9.10 -22.31
C LYS A 126 -5.48 -8.13 -21.17
N GLY A 127 -4.86 -6.98 -21.45
CA GLY A 127 -4.66 -5.91 -20.48
C GLY A 127 -5.94 -5.76 -19.67
N LEU A 128 -5.77 -5.49 -18.38
CA LEU A 128 -6.84 -5.47 -17.41
C LEU A 128 -8.11 -4.85 -18.02
N ASP A 129 -9.26 -5.52 -17.92
CA ASP A 129 -10.52 -4.99 -18.43
C ASP A 129 -10.91 -3.75 -17.61
N LEU A 130 -10.44 -2.59 -18.07
CA LEU A 130 -10.63 -1.30 -17.40
C LEU A 130 -12.12 -0.99 -17.20
N SER A 131 -13.01 -1.53 -18.04
CA SER A 131 -14.45 -1.33 -17.90
C SER A 131 -15.00 -2.05 -16.66
N LYS A 132 -14.52 -3.26 -16.38
CA LYS A 132 -14.88 -4.01 -15.16
C LYS A 132 -14.20 -3.47 -13.92
N ALA A 133 -12.94 -3.07 -14.04
CA ALA A 133 -12.20 -2.54 -12.90
C ALA A 133 -12.84 -1.25 -12.35
N ARG A 134 -13.38 -0.40 -13.23
CA ARG A 134 -14.18 0.79 -12.83
C ARG A 134 -15.43 0.46 -12.01
N LEU A 135 -15.91 -0.79 -12.04
CA LEU A 135 -17.05 -1.22 -11.23
C LEU A 135 -16.66 -1.62 -9.81
N HIS A 136 -15.37 -1.79 -9.51
CA HIS A 136 -14.93 -2.10 -8.15
C HIS A 136 -15.22 -0.91 -7.22
N TRP A 137 -15.68 -1.21 -5.99
CA TRP A 137 -16.19 -0.19 -5.05
C TRP A 137 -15.16 0.91 -4.74
N ALA A 138 -13.87 0.58 -4.74
CA ALA A 138 -12.79 1.53 -4.48
C ALA A 138 -12.60 2.59 -5.58
N PHE A 139 -13.09 2.33 -6.79
CA PHE A 139 -13.07 3.26 -7.94
C PHE A 139 -14.42 3.92 -8.19
N GLN A 140 -15.40 3.71 -7.31
CA GLN A 140 -16.67 4.40 -7.35
C GLN A 140 -16.70 5.52 -6.31
N ALA A 141 -17.31 6.64 -6.67
CA ALA A 141 -17.54 7.71 -5.72
C ALA A 141 -18.39 7.19 -4.54
N PRO A 142 -17.99 7.47 -3.28
CA PRO A 142 -18.83 7.19 -2.13
C PRO A 142 -20.20 7.86 -2.31
N LYS A 143 -21.26 7.14 -1.92
CA LYS A 143 -22.63 7.66 -1.89
C LYS A 143 -23.01 7.99 -0.45
N ASP A 144 -24.09 8.74 -0.29
CA ASP A 144 -24.71 9.02 1.02
C ASP A 144 -25.91 8.08 1.24
N PRO A 145 -25.71 6.86 1.80
CA PRO A 145 -26.79 5.92 2.04
C PRO A 145 -27.65 6.38 3.23
N ALA A 146 -28.94 6.03 3.17
CA ALA A 146 -29.83 6.24 4.31
C ALA A 146 -29.31 5.51 5.56
N THR A 147 -29.33 6.22 6.70
CA THR A 147 -28.96 5.65 8.01
C THR A 147 -29.83 4.44 8.35
N PRO A 148 -29.26 3.28 8.71
CA PRO A 148 -30.02 2.08 9.02
C PRO A 148 -30.95 2.25 10.22
N ALA A 149 -32.12 1.61 10.16
CA ALA A 149 -32.99 1.48 11.32
C ALA A 149 -32.42 0.43 12.29
N VAL A 150 -32.29 0.81 13.57
CA VAL A 150 -31.75 -0.02 14.64
C VAL A 150 -32.71 -0.08 15.82
N ARG A 151 -32.59 -1.12 16.66
CA ARG A 151 -33.45 -1.32 17.82
C ARG A 151 -33.01 -0.46 19.00
N GLN A 152 -31.71 -0.42 19.31
CA GLN A 152 -31.17 0.34 20.45
C GLN A 152 -30.86 1.80 20.08
N LYS A 153 -31.90 2.59 19.80
CA LYS A 153 -31.75 3.99 19.34
C LYS A 153 -30.99 4.88 20.33
N ASP A 154 -31.17 4.67 21.62
CA ASP A 154 -30.54 5.49 22.68
C ASP A 154 -29.01 5.34 22.73
N TRP A 155 -28.45 4.28 22.12
CA TRP A 155 -27.01 4.09 22.03
C TRP A 155 -26.37 4.90 20.88
N VAL A 156 -27.15 5.27 19.86
CA VAL A 156 -26.68 5.96 18.67
C VAL A 156 -26.46 7.44 18.98
N LYS A 157 -25.21 7.92 18.90
CA LYS A 157 -24.86 9.34 19.09
C LYS A 157 -24.63 10.06 17.77
N SER A 158 -24.20 9.34 16.75
CA SER A 158 -23.97 9.81 15.39
C SER A 158 -24.55 8.81 14.37
N PRO A 159 -24.81 9.23 13.11
CA PRO A 159 -25.27 8.32 12.07
C PRO A 159 -24.35 7.10 11.86
N ILE A 160 -23.03 7.25 12.07
CA ILE A 160 -22.04 6.16 11.96
C ILE A 160 -22.34 5.04 12.96
N ASP A 161 -22.76 5.38 14.18
CA ASP A 161 -23.07 4.40 15.22
C ASP A 161 -24.22 3.49 14.79
N ALA A 162 -25.20 4.00 14.03
CA ALA A 162 -26.29 3.18 13.52
C ALA A 162 -25.83 2.13 12.50
N PHE A 163 -24.83 2.44 11.66
CA PHE A 163 -24.25 1.46 10.73
C PHE A 163 -23.52 0.33 11.48
N ILE A 164 -22.78 0.67 12.53
CA ILE A 164 -22.08 -0.31 13.37
C ILE A 164 -23.12 -1.15 14.14
N LEU A 165 -24.08 -0.50 14.79
CA LEU A 165 -25.10 -1.17 15.60
C LEU A 165 -26.00 -2.08 14.76
N ALA A 166 -26.39 -1.68 13.55
CA ALA A 166 -27.16 -2.54 12.65
C ALA A 166 -26.45 -3.87 12.37
N LYS A 167 -25.12 -3.84 12.18
CA LYS A 167 -24.32 -5.06 12.00
C LYS A 167 -24.20 -5.86 13.30
N LEU A 168 -24.04 -5.23 14.45
CA LEU A 168 -24.03 -5.92 15.74
C LEU A 168 -25.38 -6.63 15.99
N GLU A 169 -26.50 -5.93 15.83
CA GLU A 169 -27.85 -6.47 16.03
C GLU A 169 -28.15 -7.63 15.09
N ALA A 170 -27.76 -7.51 13.81
CA ALA A 170 -27.93 -8.58 12.82
C ALA A 170 -27.14 -9.86 13.18
N ASN A 171 -26.01 -9.72 13.89
CA ASN A 171 -25.20 -10.84 14.36
C ASN A 171 -25.51 -11.25 15.81
N GLY A 172 -26.56 -10.70 16.43
CA GLY A 172 -26.92 -11.00 17.82
C GLY A 172 -25.89 -10.50 18.85
N LEU A 173 -25.02 -9.57 18.46
CA LEU A 173 -24.01 -8.95 19.32
C LEU A 173 -24.56 -7.68 19.96
N LYS A 174 -24.00 -7.32 21.11
CA LYS A 174 -24.32 -6.08 21.83
C LYS A 174 -23.10 -5.17 21.89
N PRO A 175 -23.27 -3.84 21.87
CA PRO A 175 -22.17 -2.91 22.10
C PRO A 175 -21.49 -3.15 23.45
N GLN A 176 -20.19 -2.89 23.51
CA GLN A 176 -19.44 -2.91 24.76
C GLN A 176 -19.76 -1.66 25.59
N ALA A 177 -19.73 -1.78 26.92
CA ALA A 177 -19.81 -0.64 27.81
C ALA A 177 -18.63 0.34 27.57
N ALA A 178 -18.90 1.63 27.77
CA ALA A 178 -17.87 2.65 27.72
C ALA A 178 -16.78 2.36 28.77
N ALA A 179 -15.53 2.67 28.43
CA ALA A 179 -14.44 2.57 29.39
C ALA A 179 -14.60 3.62 30.51
N ASP A 180 -14.02 3.34 31.68
CA ASP A 180 -14.00 4.30 32.77
C ASP A 180 -13.18 5.55 32.39
N LYS A 181 -13.46 6.66 33.09
CA LYS A 181 -12.85 7.97 32.79
C LYS A 181 -11.32 7.94 32.78
N ARG A 182 -10.70 7.24 33.73
CA ARG A 182 -9.23 7.17 33.82
C ARG A 182 -8.66 6.44 32.61
N THR A 183 -9.30 5.33 32.20
CA THR A 183 -8.92 4.60 30.99
C THR A 183 -9.12 5.44 29.72
N LEU A 184 -10.24 6.16 29.60
CA LEU A 184 -10.54 7.04 28.46
C LEU A 184 -9.50 8.15 28.32
N LEU A 185 -9.23 8.89 29.39
CA LEU A 185 -8.24 9.97 29.37
C LEU A 185 -6.86 9.43 28.99
N ARG A 186 -6.41 8.33 29.62
CA ARG A 186 -5.11 7.73 29.27
C ARG A 186 -5.03 7.38 27.79
N ARG A 187 -6.06 6.75 27.22
CA ARG A 187 -6.09 6.38 25.80
C ARG A 187 -6.04 7.61 24.90
N ALA A 188 -6.85 8.63 25.18
CA ALA A 188 -6.88 9.85 24.38
C ALA A 188 -5.56 10.61 24.45
N THR A 189 -5.00 10.86 25.64
CA THR A 189 -3.74 11.61 25.77
C THR A 189 -2.57 10.86 25.12
N VAL A 190 -2.46 9.54 25.30
CA VAL A 190 -1.41 8.76 24.63
C VAL A 190 -1.58 8.76 23.12
N THR A 191 -2.83 8.70 22.63
CA THR A 191 -3.10 8.72 21.19
C THR A 191 -2.78 10.07 20.57
N LEU A 192 -3.28 11.15 21.18
CA LEU A 192 -3.20 12.51 20.63
C LEU A 192 -1.87 13.18 20.90
N HIS A 193 -1.22 12.94 22.05
CA HIS A 193 0.04 13.59 22.45
C HIS A 193 1.23 12.63 22.55
N GLY A 194 1.01 11.30 22.51
CA GLY A 194 2.09 10.32 22.67
C GLY A 194 2.59 10.09 24.09
N MET A 195 2.00 10.78 25.09
CA MET A 195 2.40 10.69 26.50
C MET A 195 1.18 10.43 27.40
N PRO A 196 1.35 9.80 28.58
CA PRO A 196 0.26 9.66 29.54
C PRO A 196 -0.15 11.02 30.13
N PRO A 197 -1.40 11.15 30.62
CA PRO A 197 -1.85 12.35 31.32
C PRO A 197 -1.13 12.53 32.67
N THR A 198 -1.08 13.76 33.18
CA THR A 198 -0.57 14.03 34.54
C THR A 198 -1.57 13.61 35.61
N ALA A 199 -1.12 13.53 36.86
CA ALA A 199 -2.01 13.22 37.99
C ALA A 199 -3.13 14.26 38.12
N GLU A 200 -2.80 15.54 37.97
CA GLU A 200 -3.73 16.66 38.05
C GLU A 200 -4.79 16.58 36.94
N GLU A 201 -4.39 16.23 35.71
CA GLU A 201 -5.32 16.06 34.59
C GLU A 201 -6.29 14.88 34.82
N ILE A 202 -5.79 13.78 35.41
CA ILE A 202 -6.63 12.64 35.80
C ILE A 202 -7.66 13.08 36.84
N ASP A 203 -7.21 13.73 37.90
CA ASP A 203 -8.09 14.16 38.99
C ASP A 203 -9.13 15.18 38.51
N ALA A 204 -8.75 16.13 37.65
CA ALA A 204 -9.69 17.07 37.05
C ALA A 204 -10.79 16.34 36.27
N PHE A 205 -10.43 15.43 35.36
CA PHE A 205 -11.43 14.76 34.52
C PHE A 205 -12.30 13.76 35.30
N VAL A 206 -11.70 12.98 36.21
CA VAL A 206 -12.44 12.01 37.03
C VAL A 206 -13.51 12.72 37.86
N ASN A 207 -13.16 13.87 38.46
CA ASN A 207 -14.06 14.63 39.32
C ASN A 207 -15.02 15.57 38.58
N ASP A 208 -14.80 15.87 37.29
CA ASP A 208 -15.70 16.70 36.50
C ASP A 208 -17.02 15.98 36.19
N LYS A 209 -18.12 16.41 36.82
CA LYS A 209 -19.46 15.81 36.64
C LYS A 209 -20.29 16.50 35.55
N SER A 210 -19.72 17.48 34.84
CA SER A 210 -20.43 18.16 33.76
C SER A 210 -20.75 17.19 32.61
N PRO A 211 -21.90 17.37 31.93
CA PRO A 211 -22.31 16.48 30.85
C PRO A 211 -21.35 16.51 29.64
N ASP A 212 -20.58 17.58 29.50
CA ASP A 212 -19.60 17.85 28.44
C ASP A 212 -18.14 17.63 28.89
N ALA A 213 -17.91 16.99 30.06
CA ALA A 213 -16.57 16.77 30.61
C ALA A 213 -15.61 16.06 29.64
N TRP A 214 -16.12 15.12 28.83
CA TRP A 214 -15.30 14.41 27.84
C TRP A 214 -14.92 15.28 26.65
N ASP A 215 -15.86 16.08 26.17
CA ASP A 215 -15.62 16.97 25.03
C ASP A 215 -14.59 18.04 25.39
N LYS A 216 -14.66 18.60 26.61
CA LYS A 216 -13.63 19.51 27.14
C LYS A 216 -12.22 18.90 27.13
N VAL A 217 -12.10 17.61 27.45
CA VAL A 217 -10.82 16.90 27.38
C VAL A 217 -10.34 16.81 25.93
N LEU A 218 -11.19 16.39 25.00
CA LEU A 218 -10.82 16.26 23.59
C LEU A 218 -10.42 17.60 22.99
N GLU A 219 -11.20 18.65 23.19
CA GLU A 219 -10.91 20.01 22.72
C GLU A 219 -9.55 20.50 23.24
N ARG A 220 -9.29 20.31 24.55
CA ARG A 220 -7.99 20.67 25.15
C ARG A 220 -6.82 19.90 24.54
N LEU A 221 -7.01 18.62 24.24
CA LEU A 221 -5.97 17.79 23.65
C LEU A 221 -5.71 18.18 22.18
N LEU A 222 -6.76 18.42 21.40
CA LEU A 222 -6.66 18.83 19.99
C LEU A 222 -6.08 20.25 19.83
N ALA A 223 -6.44 21.17 20.72
CA ALA A 223 -5.92 22.55 20.71
C ALA A 223 -4.45 22.67 21.17
N SER A 224 -3.86 21.60 21.69
CA SER A 224 -2.46 21.61 22.13
C SER A 224 -1.50 21.48 20.93
N PRO A 225 -0.40 22.26 20.87
CA PRO A 225 0.60 22.11 19.80
C PRO A 225 1.17 20.69 19.66
N ARG A 226 1.14 19.93 20.77
CA ARG A 226 1.57 18.52 20.84
C ARG A 226 0.76 17.60 19.93
N TYR A 227 -0.48 17.97 19.59
CA TYR A 227 -1.31 17.22 18.66
C TYR A 227 -0.63 17.14 17.28
N GLY A 228 -0.29 18.27 16.68
CA GLY A 228 0.42 18.35 15.41
C GLY A 228 1.81 17.74 15.47
N GLU A 229 2.53 17.87 16.58
CA GLU A 229 3.85 17.21 16.75
C GLU A 229 3.72 15.68 16.72
N ARG A 230 2.70 15.15 17.42
CA ARG A 230 2.45 13.70 17.49
C ARG A 230 1.95 13.15 16.16
N TRP A 231 0.93 13.79 15.58
CA TRP A 231 0.31 13.34 14.34
C TRP A 231 1.20 13.60 13.12
N GLY A 232 1.98 14.68 13.14
CA GLY A 232 2.94 15.01 12.10
C GLY A 232 3.94 13.89 11.89
N ARG A 233 4.40 13.23 12.95
CA ARG A 233 5.28 12.05 12.86
C ARG A 233 4.70 10.94 11.97
N HIS A 234 3.40 10.65 12.10
CA HIS A 234 2.75 9.61 11.28
C HIS A 234 2.75 9.99 9.79
N TRP A 235 2.50 11.27 9.48
CA TRP A 235 2.54 11.75 8.10
C TRP A 235 3.97 11.80 7.55
N LEU A 236 4.94 12.25 8.35
CA LEU A 236 6.34 12.39 7.93
C LEU A 236 6.98 11.03 7.59
N ASP A 237 6.55 9.95 8.25
CA ASP A 237 6.93 8.58 7.88
C ASP A 237 6.43 8.23 6.46
N ILE A 238 5.19 8.61 6.12
CA ILE A 238 4.59 8.40 4.78
C ILE A 238 5.28 9.28 3.74
N ALA A 239 5.54 10.54 4.07
CA ALA A 239 6.18 11.53 3.20
C ALA A 239 7.68 11.26 2.96
N ARG A 240 8.24 10.22 3.61
CA ARG A 240 9.66 9.87 3.54
C ARG A 240 10.55 11.03 3.96
N TYR A 241 10.14 11.76 5.00
CA TYR A 241 10.90 12.86 5.56
C TYR A 241 12.33 12.40 5.89
N SER A 242 13.31 13.18 5.45
CA SER A 242 14.70 12.94 5.83
C SER A 242 15.46 14.25 5.86
N ASP A 243 16.32 14.39 6.86
CA ASP A 243 17.30 15.46 6.92
C ASP A 243 18.46 15.22 5.92
N THR A 244 18.50 14.06 5.23
CA THR A 244 19.57 13.69 4.29
C THR A 244 19.05 13.16 2.95
N LYS A 245 19.86 13.33 1.90
CA LYS A 245 19.65 12.86 0.52
C LYS A 245 20.01 11.37 0.33
N GLY A 246 20.49 10.70 1.38
CA GLY A 246 21.14 9.39 1.28
C GLY A 246 22.49 9.47 0.54
N TYR A 247 22.75 8.51 -0.35
CA TYR A 247 23.96 8.53 -1.19
C TYR A 247 23.79 9.48 -2.38
N VAL A 248 24.67 10.48 -2.43
CA VAL A 248 24.83 11.47 -3.52
C VAL A 248 26.27 11.52 -3.99
N PHE A 249 26.50 11.88 -5.25
CA PHE A 249 27.83 11.95 -5.86
C PHE A 249 28.35 13.39 -5.79
N GLN A 250 29.45 13.61 -5.05
CA GLN A 250 30.15 14.91 -4.96
C GLN A 250 29.28 16.10 -4.48
N GLU A 251 28.27 15.86 -3.65
CA GLU A 251 27.38 16.89 -3.08
C GLU A 251 27.26 16.77 -1.56
N GLU A 252 26.85 17.87 -0.90
CA GLU A 252 26.43 17.85 0.50
C GLU A 252 25.19 16.94 0.65
N ARG A 253 25.28 16.01 1.62
CA ARG A 253 24.28 14.97 1.87
C ARG A 253 23.08 15.49 2.65
N ARG A 254 23.24 16.54 3.44
CA ARG A 254 22.15 17.12 4.23
C ARG A 254 21.22 17.97 3.38
N TYR A 255 19.95 18.03 3.79
CA TYR A 255 18.99 19.03 3.36
C TYR A 255 18.97 20.17 4.40
N PRO A 256 19.61 21.33 4.14
CA PRO A 256 19.76 22.39 5.15
C PRO A 256 18.43 22.90 5.71
N CYS A 257 17.40 22.94 4.87
CA CYS A 257 16.09 23.50 5.20
C CYS A 257 14.97 22.44 5.29
N SER A 258 15.30 21.16 5.41
CA SER A 258 14.32 20.06 5.51
C SER A 258 13.30 20.28 6.62
N TYR A 259 13.74 20.79 7.78
CA TYR A 259 12.90 21.08 8.94
C TYR A 259 11.69 21.98 8.63
N THR A 260 11.77 22.83 7.59
CA THR A 260 10.67 23.72 7.20
C THR A 260 9.43 22.93 6.75
N TYR A 261 9.62 21.78 6.10
CA TYR A 261 8.53 20.88 5.73
C TYR A 261 7.93 20.19 6.95
N ARG A 262 8.78 19.68 7.86
CA ARG A 262 8.34 19.10 9.15
C ARG A 262 7.47 20.09 9.93
N ASP A 263 7.95 21.32 10.06
CA ASP A 263 7.25 22.37 10.82
C ASP A 263 5.96 22.82 10.11
N TRP A 264 5.94 22.78 8.77
CA TRP A 264 4.71 22.99 8.00
C TRP A 264 3.69 21.89 8.25
N VAL A 265 4.07 20.60 8.23
CA VAL A 265 3.16 19.48 8.53
C VAL A 265 2.57 19.61 9.93
N THR A 266 3.42 19.85 10.94
CA THR A 266 2.99 20.05 12.34
C THR A 266 1.97 21.18 12.46
N ARG A 267 2.24 22.32 11.81
CA ARG A 267 1.35 23.47 11.82
C ARG A 267 0.05 23.19 11.09
N ALA A 268 0.10 22.59 9.90
CA ALA A 268 -1.10 22.30 9.11
C ALA A 268 -2.08 21.39 9.87
N LEU A 269 -1.57 20.45 10.67
CA LEU A 269 -2.39 19.62 11.55
C LEU A 269 -2.98 20.40 12.74
N ASN A 270 -2.19 21.27 13.37
CA ASN A 270 -2.67 22.10 14.49
C ASN A 270 -3.67 23.18 14.07
N GLU A 271 -3.55 23.69 12.83
CA GLU A 271 -4.44 24.70 12.25
C GLU A 271 -5.68 24.07 11.58
N ASP A 272 -5.82 22.73 11.63
CA ASP A 272 -6.89 21.98 10.99
C ASP A 272 -7.05 22.31 9.50
N LEU A 273 -5.91 22.36 8.78
CA LEU A 273 -5.90 22.67 7.35
C LEU A 273 -6.75 21.62 6.61
N PRO A 274 -7.75 22.03 5.80
CA PRO A 274 -8.56 21.09 5.04
C PRO A 274 -7.69 20.14 4.21
N TYR A 275 -8.04 18.84 4.24
CA TYR A 275 -7.20 17.80 3.65
C TYR A 275 -6.95 17.99 2.14
N ASP A 276 -7.91 18.53 1.41
CA ASP A 276 -7.76 18.90 0.00
C ASP A 276 -6.66 19.96 -0.17
N GLN A 277 -6.67 21.01 0.65
CA GLN A 277 -5.65 22.06 0.64
C GLN A 277 -4.30 21.53 1.10
N PHE A 278 -4.27 20.67 2.12
CA PHE A 278 -3.06 20.00 2.59
C PHE A 278 -2.38 19.23 1.46
N LEU A 279 -3.14 18.44 0.68
CA LEU A 279 -2.60 17.72 -0.47
C LEU A 279 -2.17 18.65 -1.60
N ILE A 280 -3.00 19.63 -1.97
CA ILE A 280 -2.71 20.57 -3.06
C ILE A 280 -1.42 21.34 -2.78
N GLN A 281 -1.22 21.84 -1.55
CA GLN A 281 -0.01 22.56 -1.18
C GLN A 281 1.24 21.69 -1.32
N GLN A 282 1.18 20.41 -0.95
CA GLN A 282 2.33 19.50 -1.07
C GLN A 282 2.70 19.15 -2.51
N ILE A 283 1.75 19.22 -3.44
CA ILE A 283 1.92 18.82 -4.84
C ILE A 283 2.24 20.03 -5.73
N ALA A 284 1.64 21.18 -5.44
CA ALA A 284 1.59 22.32 -6.36
C ALA A 284 1.52 23.70 -5.67
N ALA A 285 2.06 23.86 -4.45
CA ALA A 285 2.06 25.18 -3.79
C ALA A 285 2.73 26.28 -4.64
N ASP A 286 3.72 25.93 -5.47
CA ASP A 286 4.38 26.84 -6.42
C ASP A 286 3.45 27.37 -7.53
N ARG A 287 2.30 26.71 -7.74
CA ARG A 287 1.27 27.11 -8.70
C ARG A 287 0.11 27.88 -8.07
N LEU A 288 0.08 28.00 -6.74
CA LEU A 288 -0.98 28.71 -6.03
C LEU A 288 -0.70 30.20 -5.95
N ASN A 289 -1.76 31.01 -5.93
CA ASN A 289 -1.65 32.43 -5.59
C ASN A 289 -1.58 32.61 -4.07
N LEU A 290 -0.37 32.53 -3.51
CA LEU A 290 -0.14 32.51 -2.06
C LEU A 290 -0.22 33.88 -1.37
N GLY A 291 -0.36 34.99 -2.10
CA GLY A 291 -0.31 36.33 -1.51
C GLY A 291 1.00 36.56 -0.74
N GLU A 292 0.93 37.23 0.40
CA GLU A 292 2.11 37.52 1.26
C GLU A 292 2.62 36.29 2.02
N ASP A 293 1.73 35.36 2.36
CA ASP A 293 2.11 34.18 3.14
C ASP A 293 2.73 33.09 2.24
N LYS A 294 4.05 33.04 2.21
CA LYS A 294 4.80 32.05 1.43
C LYS A 294 5.07 30.73 2.15
N ARG A 295 4.58 30.55 3.40
CA ARG A 295 4.77 29.31 4.18
C ARG A 295 4.28 28.04 3.45
N PRO A 296 3.20 28.05 2.64
CA PRO A 296 2.78 26.87 1.88
C PRO A 296 3.84 26.30 0.93
N LEU A 297 4.82 27.10 0.47
CA LEU A 297 5.91 26.58 -0.37
C LEU A 297 6.75 25.51 0.35
N ALA A 298 6.80 25.53 1.69
CA ALA A 298 7.48 24.49 2.46
C ALA A 298 6.83 23.11 2.29
N ALA A 299 5.53 23.04 1.97
CA ALA A 299 4.78 21.81 1.74
C ALA A 299 5.37 20.96 0.58
N MET A 300 6.02 21.62 -0.39
CA MET A 300 6.70 20.96 -1.53
C MET A 300 7.87 20.08 -1.09
N GLY A 301 8.26 20.13 0.19
CA GLY A 301 9.10 19.11 0.82
C GLY A 301 8.64 17.68 0.56
N PHE A 302 7.33 17.45 0.41
CA PHE A 302 6.74 16.15 0.06
C PHE A 302 7.32 15.53 -1.22
N LEU A 303 7.62 16.35 -2.24
CA LEU A 303 8.21 15.91 -3.51
C LEU A 303 9.74 16.07 -3.56
N THR A 304 10.30 16.99 -2.78
CA THR A 304 11.72 17.42 -2.91
C THR A 304 12.66 16.79 -1.87
N LEU A 305 12.11 16.32 -0.74
CA LEU A 305 12.83 15.51 0.23
C LEU A 305 12.84 14.03 -0.17
N GLY A 306 13.74 13.28 0.45
CA GLY A 306 13.91 11.85 0.20
C GLY A 306 15.26 11.51 -0.44
N ARG A 307 15.37 10.29 -0.93
CA ARG A 307 16.64 9.76 -1.44
C ARG A 307 16.94 10.30 -2.84
N ARG A 308 18.22 10.58 -3.13
CA ARG A 308 18.68 11.06 -4.45
C ARG A 308 19.31 10.00 -5.35
N PHE A 309 19.40 8.74 -4.90
CA PHE A 309 19.81 7.59 -5.72
C PHE A 309 21.07 7.82 -6.57
N LEU A 310 22.16 8.36 -5.98
CA LEU A 310 23.37 8.72 -6.74
C LEU A 310 23.08 9.66 -7.93
N ASN A 311 22.12 10.58 -7.76
CA ASN A 311 21.65 11.54 -8.75
C ASN A 311 21.03 10.91 -10.01
N ARG A 312 20.49 9.68 -9.90
CA ARG A 312 19.79 8.99 -10.99
C ARG A 312 18.37 9.51 -11.13
N LEU A 313 18.17 10.46 -12.05
CA LEU A 313 16.89 11.13 -12.25
C LEU A 313 15.68 10.18 -12.42
N PRO A 314 15.75 9.09 -13.21
CA PRO A 314 14.61 8.18 -13.33
C PRO A 314 14.18 7.52 -12.02
N ASP A 315 15.13 7.22 -11.13
CA ASP A 315 14.85 6.58 -9.85
C ASP A 315 14.33 7.59 -8.81
N ILE A 316 14.80 8.84 -8.88
CA ILE A 316 14.22 9.96 -8.10
C ILE A 316 12.77 10.20 -8.50
N ILE A 317 12.47 10.22 -9.82
CA ILE A 317 11.11 10.43 -10.30
C ILE A 317 10.20 9.26 -9.90
N ASP A 318 10.68 8.03 -10.01
CA ASP A 318 9.94 6.84 -9.59
C ASP A 318 9.57 6.89 -8.09
N ASP A 319 10.51 7.28 -7.25
CA ASP A 319 10.33 7.46 -5.81
C ASP A 319 9.34 8.59 -5.46
N ARG A 320 9.34 9.69 -6.23
CA ARG A 320 8.32 10.75 -6.12
C ARG A 320 6.93 10.30 -6.58
N LEU A 321 6.87 9.53 -7.65
CA LEU A 321 5.62 8.96 -8.14
C LEU A 321 5.06 7.98 -7.12
N ASP A 322 5.91 7.17 -6.49
CA ASP A 322 5.51 6.23 -5.45
C ASP A 322 4.95 6.95 -4.21
N VAL A 323 5.63 7.98 -3.70
CA VAL A 323 5.11 8.73 -2.53
C VAL A 323 3.80 9.45 -2.84
N LEU A 324 3.68 10.02 -4.04
CA LEU A 324 2.45 10.65 -4.49
C LEU A 324 1.32 9.61 -4.56
N SER A 325 1.55 8.48 -5.21
CA SER A 325 0.51 7.48 -5.44
C SER A 325 0.17 6.67 -4.19
N ARG A 326 1.16 6.01 -3.60
CA ARG A 326 0.96 5.16 -2.43
C ARG A 326 0.63 5.97 -1.19
N GLY A 327 1.25 7.15 -1.02
CA GLY A 327 1.06 8.00 0.15
C GLY A 327 -0.27 8.76 0.17
N THR A 328 -0.89 9.03 -0.98
CA THR A 328 -2.16 9.78 -1.05
C THR A 328 -3.35 8.94 -1.50
N MET A 329 -3.16 8.06 -2.49
CA MET A 329 -4.23 7.24 -3.07
C MET A 329 -4.27 5.82 -2.50
N GLY A 330 -3.21 5.39 -1.80
CA GLY A 330 -3.07 4.00 -1.36
C GLY A 330 -2.85 3.02 -2.51
N LEU A 331 -2.47 3.51 -3.71
CA LEU A 331 -2.27 2.71 -4.92
C LEU A 331 -0.79 2.56 -5.24
N THR A 332 -0.38 1.35 -5.63
CA THR A 332 1.01 1.00 -5.99
C THR A 332 1.31 1.29 -7.47
N VAL A 333 1.06 2.51 -7.92
CA VAL A 333 1.24 2.91 -9.34
C VAL A 333 2.66 2.64 -9.84
N ALA A 334 3.68 2.74 -8.97
CA ALA A 334 5.07 2.45 -9.32
C ALA A 334 5.31 1.01 -9.82
N CYS A 335 4.46 0.05 -9.44
CA CYS A 335 4.53 -1.31 -9.99
C CYS A 335 4.25 -1.34 -11.50
N ALA A 336 3.54 -0.33 -12.04
CA ALA A 336 3.23 -0.24 -13.46
C ALA A 336 4.40 0.24 -14.35
N ARG A 337 5.58 0.50 -13.75
CA ARG A 337 6.79 1.00 -14.43
C ARG A 337 7.25 0.11 -15.58
N CYS A 338 7.20 -1.22 -15.38
CA CYS A 338 7.75 -2.18 -16.34
C CYS A 338 6.67 -2.91 -17.16
N HIS A 339 5.46 -3.03 -16.61
CA HIS A 339 4.30 -3.70 -17.20
C HIS A 339 3.02 -3.15 -16.58
N ASP A 340 1.85 -3.38 -17.19
CA ASP A 340 0.58 -2.94 -16.60
C ASP A 340 0.41 -3.54 -15.19
N HIS A 341 -0.17 -2.79 -14.25
CA HIS A 341 -0.28 -3.22 -12.86
C HIS A 341 -1.07 -4.56 -12.74
N GLU A 342 -0.55 -5.50 -11.95
CA GLU A 342 -1.07 -6.89 -11.88
C GLU A 342 -2.55 -6.95 -11.44
N PHE A 343 -2.94 -6.11 -10.48
CA PHE A 343 -4.27 -6.18 -9.84
C PHE A 343 -5.15 -4.95 -10.05
N ASP A 344 -4.56 -3.82 -10.42
CA ASP A 344 -5.25 -2.53 -10.43
C ASP A 344 -5.33 -2.00 -11.86
N PRO A 345 -6.36 -1.22 -12.22
CA PRO A 345 -6.56 -0.62 -13.55
C PRO A 345 -5.59 0.51 -13.85
N ILE A 346 -4.30 0.21 -13.79
CA ILE A 346 -3.21 1.17 -13.97
C ILE A 346 -2.32 0.63 -15.09
N PRO A 347 -2.56 1.07 -16.34
CA PRO A 347 -1.67 0.77 -17.44
C PRO A 347 -0.29 1.41 -17.24
N THR A 348 0.75 0.79 -17.81
CA THR A 348 2.08 1.38 -17.90
C THR A 348 2.07 2.77 -18.55
N LYS A 349 1.15 3.00 -19.50
CA LYS A 349 0.95 4.31 -20.12
C LYS A 349 0.62 5.40 -19.09
N ASP A 350 -0.18 5.09 -18.07
CA ASP A 350 -0.60 6.07 -17.06
C ASP A 350 0.55 6.36 -16.10
N TYR A 351 1.34 5.33 -15.74
CA TYR A 351 2.62 5.53 -15.04
C TYR A 351 3.53 6.49 -15.80
N TYR A 352 3.76 6.26 -17.10
CA TYR A 352 4.65 7.12 -17.88
C TYR A 352 4.07 8.51 -18.18
N SER A 353 2.74 8.65 -18.15
CA SER A 353 2.09 9.96 -18.23
C SER A 353 2.38 10.80 -16.97
N LEU A 354 2.27 10.20 -15.78
CA LEU A 354 2.66 10.85 -14.51
C LEU A 354 4.17 11.09 -14.43
N TYR A 355 4.98 10.13 -14.90
CA TYR A 355 6.43 10.30 -15.02
C TYR A 355 6.76 11.55 -15.85
N GLY A 356 6.10 11.75 -16.98
CA GLY A 356 6.29 12.91 -17.85
C GLY A 356 6.00 14.25 -17.15
N VAL A 357 4.97 14.30 -16.30
CA VAL A 357 4.67 15.48 -15.47
C VAL A 357 5.84 15.78 -14.52
N LEU A 358 6.27 14.79 -13.75
CA LEU A 358 7.36 14.94 -12.77
C LEU A 358 8.73 15.20 -13.41
N ALA A 359 8.99 14.60 -14.57
CA ALA A 359 10.21 14.82 -15.36
C ALA A 359 10.29 16.25 -15.92
N SER A 360 9.13 16.88 -16.13
CA SER A 360 9.02 18.26 -16.61
C SER A 360 9.04 19.30 -15.46
N SER A 361 9.05 18.85 -14.20
CA SER A 361 9.16 19.71 -13.02
C SER A 361 10.62 19.98 -12.68
N ILE A 362 10.90 21.20 -12.21
CA ILE A 362 12.27 21.65 -11.90
C ILE A 362 12.34 22.06 -10.43
N GLU A 363 13.31 21.53 -9.70
CA GLU A 363 13.68 22.07 -8.39
C GLU A 363 14.51 23.34 -8.59
N PRO A 364 14.09 24.49 -8.03
CA PRO A 364 14.85 25.72 -8.19
C PRO A 364 16.20 25.63 -7.46
N LYS A 365 17.26 26.20 -8.07
CA LYS A 365 18.58 26.26 -7.44
C LYS A 365 18.56 27.14 -6.19
N ASP A 366 17.88 28.28 -6.29
CA ASP A 366 17.64 29.19 -5.18
C ASP A 366 16.29 28.86 -4.55
N GLN A 367 16.32 28.42 -3.29
CA GLN A 367 15.10 28.06 -2.58
C GLN A 367 14.26 29.31 -2.28
N PRO A 368 12.93 29.24 -2.43
CA PRO A 368 12.08 30.39 -2.18
C PRO A 368 12.12 30.78 -0.70
N LEU A 369 12.07 32.09 -0.44
CA LEU A 369 11.87 32.60 0.91
C LEU A 369 10.41 32.32 1.32
N ILE A 370 10.26 31.56 2.40
CA ILE A 370 8.95 31.17 2.95
C ILE A 370 8.48 32.07 4.10
N GLY A 371 9.30 33.08 4.45
CA GLY A 371 9.03 34.05 5.51
C GLY A 371 10.25 34.91 5.80
N SER A 372 10.10 35.88 6.71
CA SER A 372 11.19 36.69 7.25
C SER A 372 11.86 35.98 8.43
N ALA A 373 13.18 36.13 8.56
CA ALA A 373 13.88 35.67 9.76
C ALA A 373 13.29 36.33 11.01
N GLN A 374 12.99 35.55 12.05
CA GLN A 374 12.63 36.11 13.34
C GLN A 374 13.85 36.82 13.93
N LYS A 375 13.71 38.10 14.28
CA LYS A 375 14.71 38.84 15.04
C LYS A 375 14.69 38.35 16.49
N THR A 376 15.43 37.29 16.79
CA THR A 376 15.69 36.91 18.18
C THR A 376 16.63 37.92 18.84
N ALA A 377 16.66 37.95 20.17
CA ALA A 377 17.61 38.79 20.89
C ALA A 377 19.06 38.47 20.50
N GLU A 378 19.37 37.20 20.20
CA GLU A 378 20.69 36.82 19.66
C GLU A 378 20.94 37.33 18.24
N ASN A 379 19.94 37.28 17.34
CA ASN A 379 20.07 37.81 15.98
C ASN A 379 20.30 39.32 15.97
N VAL A 380 19.61 40.05 16.85
CA VAL A 380 19.79 41.51 17.00
C VAL A 380 21.17 41.84 17.59
N ALA A 381 21.69 41.02 18.50
CA ALA A 381 23.01 41.21 19.11
C ALA A 381 24.18 40.85 18.18
N TYR A 382 23.94 40.06 17.11
CA TYR A 382 24.96 39.74 16.10
C TYR A 382 25.06 40.81 15.00
N GLU A 383 23.97 41.54 14.73
CA GLU A 383 23.90 42.60 13.71
C GLU A 383 24.36 43.98 14.21
N GLY A 384 24.51 44.17 15.53
CA GLY A 384 24.99 45.40 16.17
C GLY A 384 26.38 45.25 16.73
#